data_AF-A0A0E2AYP6-F1
#
_entry.id   AF-A0A0E2AYP6-F1
#
_cell.length_a   1.000
_cell.length_b   1.000
_cell.length_c   1.000
_cell.angle_alpha   90.00
_cell.angle_beta   90.00
_cell.angle_gamma   90.00
#
_symmetry.space_group_name_H-M   'P 1'
#
loop_
_entity.id
_entity.type
_entity.pdbx_description
1 polymer ?
#
loop_
_entity_poly.entity_id
_entity_poly.type
_entity_poly.pdbx_seq_one_letter_code
_entity_poly.pdbx_strand_id
1 'polypeptide(L)'
;MYKEQKKTNKILSEQTKFNEKIAKANFELQNKQNVELERQTFLLELEQKNREYQKYLRDFIFEMKKFAEEIGSGKYSEIPSYTAARIVKTRIESEGISSQSFEQIQDKEFYSQAIQSLDKVLESASTKAITEGDLYFEKYQAFLKSIDRKEFAKDYFSNWGKNFFYTLQPDGDEFKCNS
;
A
#
# COMPACT_ATOMS: atom_id res chain seq x y z
N MET A 1 -73.87 32.23 -14.47
CA MET A 1 -72.62 32.87 -13.99
C MET A 1 -72.12 32.32 -12.65
N TYR A 2 -72.76 32.56 -11.49
CA TYR A 2 -72.21 32.13 -10.17
C TYR A 2 -71.98 30.61 -10.02
N LYS A 3 -72.90 29.77 -10.53
CA LYS A 3 -72.77 28.31 -10.48
C LYS A 3 -71.63 27.76 -11.35
N GLU A 4 -71.31 28.43 -12.45
CA GLU A 4 -70.23 28.01 -13.35
C GLU A 4 -68.86 28.43 -12.81
N GLN A 5 -68.73 29.64 -12.27
CA GLN A 5 -67.52 30.07 -11.55
C GLN A 5 -67.18 29.13 -10.39
N LYS A 6 -68.18 28.68 -9.63
CA LYS A 6 -67.98 27.73 -8.52
C LYS A 6 -67.49 26.35 -9.01
N LYS A 7 -67.96 25.88 -10.16
CA LYS A 7 -67.47 24.63 -10.78
C LYS A 7 -66.04 24.78 -11.28
N THR A 8 -65.71 25.87 -11.97
CA THR A 8 -64.36 26.15 -12.45
C THR A 8 -63.35 26.25 -11.30
N ASN A 9 -63.70 26.96 -10.22
CA ASN A 9 -62.82 27.07 -9.04
C ASN A 9 -62.59 25.72 -8.34
N LYS A 10 -63.58 24.83 -8.34
CA LYS A 10 -63.43 23.47 -7.78
C LYS A 10 -62.45 22.64 -8.61
N ILE A 11 -62.58 22.65 -9.94
CA ILE A 11 -61.67 21.95 -10.86
C ILE A 11 -60.23 22.48 -10.71
N LEU A 12 -60.05 23.80 -10.68
CA LEU A 12 -58.74 24.42 -10.47
C LEU A 12 -58.12 24.00 -9.13
N SER A 13 -58.90 24.01 -8.04
CA SER A 13 -58.41 23.57 -6.72
C SER A 13 -58.00 22.09 -6.70
N GLU A 14 -58.76 21.22 -7.37
CA GLU A 14 -58.42 19.80 -7.48
C GLU A 14 -57.16 19.57 -8.33
N GLN A 15 -56.99 20.32 -9.43
CA GLN A 15 -55.78 20.31 -10.24
C GLN A 15 -54.55 20.82 -9.46
N THR A 16 -54.67 21.91 -8.71
CA THR A 16 -53.58 22.42 -7.87
C THR A 16 -53.15 21.38 -6.84
N LYS A 17 -54.10 20.76 -6.12
CA LYS A 17 -53.80 19.70 -5.14
C LYS A 17 -53.15 18.48 -5.78
N PHE A 18 -53.57 18.10 -6.99
CA PHE A 18 -52.97 16.99 -7.72
C PHE A 18 -51.53 17.31 -8.15
N ASN A 19 -51.29 18.52 -8.67
CA ASN A 19 -49.96 18.99 -9.05
C ASN A 19 -49.02 19.10 -7.84
N GLU A 20 -49.51 19.57 -6.70
CA GLU A 20 -48.73 19.59 -5.44
C GLU A 20 -48.32 18.19 -5.00
N LYS A 21 -49.22 17.20 -5.10
CA LYS A 21 -48.88 15.80 -4.80
C LYS A 21 -47.81 15.25 -5.73
N ILE A 22 -47.91 15.54 -7.03
CA ILE A 22 -46.89 15.13 -8.01
C ILE A 22 -45.55 15.80 -7.70
N ALA A 23 -45.55 17.11 -7.45
CA ALA A 23 -44.33 17.85 -7.14
C ALA A 23 -43.63 17.30 -5.89
N LYS A 24 -44.40 16.99 -4.84
CA LYS A 24 -43.88 16.38 -3.62
C LYS A 24 -43.31 14.97 -3.88
N ALA A 25 -44.03 14.14 -4.62
CA ALA A 25 -43.56 12.79 -4.96
C ALA A 25 -42.28 12.84 -5.81
N ASN A 26 -42.18 13.77 -6.76
CA ASN A 26 -40.99 13.98 -7.58
C ASN A 26 -39.81 14.46 -6.74
N PHE A 27 -40.02 15.39 -5.80
CA PHE A 27 -38.97 15.85 -4.88
C PHE A 27 -38.47 14.71 -3.97
N GLU A 28 -39.37 13.90 -3.43
CA GLU A 28 -39.00 12.72 -2.64
C GLU A 28 -38.22 11.69 -3.47
N LEU A 29 -38.60 11.45 -4.73
CA LEU A 29 -37.86 10.58 -5.64
C LEU A 29 -36.47 11.13 -5.94
N GLN A 30 -36.36 12.43 -6.23
CA GLN A 30 -35.08 13.10 -6.47
C GLN A 30 -34.15 12.99 -5.26
N ASN A 31 -34.66 13.19 -4.04
CA ASN A 31 -33.86 13.04 -2.83
C ASN A 31 -33.36 11.59 -2.67
N LYS A 32 -34.20 10.59 -2.93
CA LYS A 32 -33.78 9.18 -2.90
C LYS A 32 -32.68 8.89 -3.94
N GLN A 33 -32.82 9.44 -5.14
CA GLN A 33 -31.81 9.31 -6.19
C GLN A 33 -30.49 9.97 -5.78
N ASN A 34 -30.53 11.17 -5.19
CA ASN A 34 -29.33 11.86 -4.71
C ASN A 34 -28.60 11.06 -3.61
N VAL A 35 -29.33 10.52 -2.63
CA VAL A 35 -28.73 9.69 -1.57
C VAL A 35 -28.08 8.43 -2.13
N GLU A 36 -28.72 7.77 -3.09
CA GLU A 36 -28.15 6.59 -3.73
C GLU A 36 -26.93 6.94 -4.60
N LEU A 37 -26.93 8.10 -5.28
CA LEU A 37 -25.76 8.60 -6.01
C LEU A 37 -24.57 8.85 -5.07
N GLU A 38 -24.78 9.52 -3.93
CA GLU A 38 -23.72 9.74 -2.93
C GLU A 38 -23.13 8.42 -2.43
N ARG A 39 -23.97 7.43 -2.17
CA ARG A 39 -23.54 6.09 -1.79
C ARG A 39 -22.70 5.42 -2.87
N GLN A 40 -23.13 5.50 -4.13
CA GLN A 40 -22.39 4.92 -5.26
C GLN A 40 -21.04 5.60 -5.47
N THR A 41 -20.99 6.94 -5.38
CA THR A 41 -19.75 7.71 -5.45
C THR A 41 -18.77 7.27 -4.36
N PHE A 42 -19.24 7.15 -3.11
CA PHE A 42 -18.41 6.68 -2.01
C PHE A 42 -17.84 5.27 -2.25
N LEU A 43 -18.66 4.34 -2.75
CA LEU A 43 -18.21 2.98 -3.06
C LEU A 43 -17.15 2.96 -4.18
N LEU A 44 -17.32 3.78 -5.21
CA LEU A 44 -16.35 3.92 -6.30
C LEU A 44 -15.00 4.48 -5.81
N GLU A 45 -15.03 5.50 -4.94
CA GLU A 45 -13.81 6.05 -4.35
C GLU A 45 -13.09 5.02 -3.48
N LEU A 46 -13.83 4.23 -2.71
CA LEU A 46 -13.27 3.14 -1.91
C LEU A 46 -12.65 2.06 -2.80
N GLU A 47 -13.34 1.65 -3.86
CA GLU A 47 -12.82 0.68 -4.82
C GLU A 47 -11.55 1.19 -5.52
N GLN A 48 -11.51 2.47 -5.89
CA GLN A 48 -10.32 3.08 -6.48
C GLN A 48 -9.14 3.05 -5.49
N LYS A 49 -9.34 3.47 -4.24
CA LYS A 49 -8.30 3.40 -3.20
C LYS A 49 -7.80 1.98 -2.98
N ASN A 50 -8.71 1.00 -2.97
CA ASN A 50 -8.33 -0.41 -2.86
C ASN A 50 -7.50 -0.88 -4.05
N ARG A 51 -7.85 -0.49 -5.28
CA ARG A 51 -7.06 -0.81 -6.48
C ARG A 51 -5.66 -0.19 -6.43
N GLU A 52 -5.55 1.05 -6.00
CA GLU A 52 -4.25 1.73 -5.83
C GLU A 52 -3.40 1.04 -4.76
N TYR A 53 -4.01 0.65 -3.64
CA TYR A 53 -3.33 -0.09 -2.58
C TYR A 53 -2.87 -1.47 -3.04
N GLN A 54 -3.71 -2.24 -3.73
CA GLN A 54 -3.34 -3.55 -4.28
C GLN A 54 -2.20 -3.43 -5.32
N LYS A 55 -2.20 -2.37 -6.13
CA LYS A 55 -1.09 -2.08 -7.04
C LYS A 55 0.21 -1.82 -6.28
N TYR A 56 0.18 -0.96 -5.26
CA TYR A 56 1.34 -0.71 -4.40
C TYR A 56 1.86 -2.00 -3.76
N LEU A 57 0.98 -2.83 -3.20
CA LEU A 57 1.35 -4.10 -2.60
C LEU A 57 2.06 -5.02 -3.59
N ARG A 58 1.54 -5.12 -4.82
CA ARG A 58 2.16 -5.94 -5.87
C ARG A 58 3.55 -5.45 -6.25
N ASP A 59 3.70 -4.15 -6.48
CA ASP A 59 4.99 -3.56 -6.84
C ASP A 59 6.00 -3.78 -5.69
N PHE A 60 5.57 -3.54 -4.45
CA PHE A 60 6.37 -3.79 -3.25
C PHE A 60 6.81 -5.25 -3.13
N ILE A 61 5.89 -6.22 -3.24
CA ILE A 61 6.27 -7.62 -3.06
C ILE A 61 7.11 -8.17 -4.19
N PHE A 62 6.93 -7.66 -5.41
CA PHE A 62 7.77 -8.00 -6.55
C PHE A 62 9.23 -7.57 -6.31
N GLU A 63 9.44 -6.35 -5.80
CA GLU A 63 10.76 -5.87 -5.41
C GLU A 63 11.35 -6.71 -4.27
N MET A 64 10.59 -6.93 -3.20
CA MET A 64 11.07 -7.70 -2.04
C MET A 64 11.41 -9.15 -2.41
N LYS A 65 10.62 -9.77 -3.29
CA LYS A 65 10.91 -11.09 -3.84
C LYS A 65 12.23 -11.10 -4.60
N LYS A 66 12.45 -10.11 -5.47
CA LYS A 66 13.70 -9.99 -6.23
C LYS A 66 14.91 -9.87 -5.29
N PHE A 67 14.79 -9.07 -4.22
CA PHE A 67 15.85 -8.98 -3.21
C PHE A 67 16.05 -10.31 -2.48
N ALA A 68 14.98 -10.98 -2.07
CA ALA A 68 15.06 -12.27 -1.39
C ALA A 68 15.75 -13.34 -2.27
N GLU A 69 15.43 -13.38 -3.57
CA GLU A 69 16.08 -14.25 -4.54
C GLU A 69 17.56 -13.91 -4.73
N GLU A 70 17.90 -12.62 -4.84
CA GLU A 70 19.30 -12.20 -5.01
C GLU A 70 20.13 -12.52 -3.76
N ILE A 71 19.59 -12.27 -2.56
CA ILE A 71 20.24 -12.59 -1.28
C ILE A 71 20.40 -14.11 -1.14
N GLY A 72 19.36 -14.88 -1.45
CA GLY A 72 19.35 -16.34 -1.37
C GLY A 72 20.20 -17.05 -2.43
N SER A 73 20.62 -16.33 -3.48
CA SER A 73 21.41 -16.90 -4.59
C SER A 73 22.84 -17.33 -4.22
N GLY A 74 23.33 -16.93 -3.03
CA GLY A 74 24.72 -17.17 -2.61
C GLY A 74 25.74 -16.25 -3.27
N LYS A 75 25.29 -15.23 -4.02
CA LYS A 75 26.15 -14.22 -4.66
C LYS A 75 26.92 -13.37 -3.65
N TYR A 76 26.36 -13.16 -2.46
CA TYR A 76 27.01 -12.37 -1.41
C TYR A 76 27.61 -13.28 -0.33
N SER A 77 28.66 -12.80 0.32
CA SER A 77 29.21 -13.45 1.51
C SER A 77 28.18 -13.46 2.64
N GLU A 78 28.38 -14.36 3.60
CA GLU A 78 27.39 -14.68 4.64
C GLU A 78 26.93 -13.46 5.46
N ILE A 79 27.86 -12.61 5.91
CA ILE A 79 27.56 -11.41 6.73
C ILE A 79 26.67 -10.41 5.94
N PRO A 80 27.01 -9.99 4.70
CA PRO A 80 26.13 -9.17 3.88
C PRO A 80 24.79 -9.81 3.57
N SER A 81 24.75 -11.10 3.26
CA SER A 81 23.50 -11.83 2.99
C SER A 81 22.56 -11.78 4.20
N TYR A 82 23.09 -12.09 5.39
CA TYR A 82 22.33 -12.02 6.63
C TYR A 82 21.85 -10.60 6.94
N THR A 83 22.74 -9.60 6.80
CA THR A 83 22.40 -8.19 7.06
C THR A 83 21.29 -7.71 6.12
N ALA A 84 21.42 -7.99 4.82
CA ALA A 84 20.42 -7.64 3.82
C ALA A 84 19.09 -8.36 4.08
N ALA A 85 19.13 -9.66 4.40
CA ALA A 85 17.93 -10.43 4.70
C ALA A 85 17.17 -9.84 5.89
N ARG A 86 17.88 -9.46 6.95
CA ARG A 86 17.30 -8.83 8.15
C ARG A 86 16.66 -7.49 7.82
N ILE A 87 17.30 -6.68 6.98
CA ILE A 87 16.77 -5.37 6.55
C ILE A 87 15.49 -5.52 5.72
N VAL A 88 15.50 -6.40 4.72
CA VAL A 88 14.34 -6.68 3.87
C VAL A 88 13.19 -7.21 4.72
N LYS A 89 13.45 -8.18 5.61
CA LYS A 89 12.42 -8.76 6.48
C LYS A 89 11.82 -7.72 7.43
N THR A 90 12.65 -6.92 8.10
CA THR A 90 12.16 -5.83 8.96
C THR A 90 11.34 -4.81 8.17
N ARG A 91 11.69 -4.51 6.91
CA ARG A 91 10.89 -3.59 6.09
C ARG A 91 9.51 -4.14 5.81
N ILE A 92 9.41 -5.41 5.39
CA ILE A 92 8.13 -6.07 5.15
C ILE A 92 7.25 -6.03 6.41
N GLU A 93 7.84 -6.34 7.57
CA GLU A 93 7.15 -6.30 8.86
C GLU A 93 6.69 -4.87 9.22
N SER A 94 7.51 -3.85 8.95
CA SER A 94 7.18 -2.45 9.24
C SER A 94 6.02 -1.88 8.42
N GLU A 95 5.81 -2.39 7.20
CA GLU A 95 4.67 -2.02 6.36
C GLU A 95 3.36 -2.68 6.85
N GLY A 96 3.43 -3.61 7.81
CA GLY A 96 2.27 -4.39 8.27
C GLY A 96 1.71 -5.32 7.19
N ILE A 97 2.53 -5.67 6.18
CA ILE A 97 2.11 -6.48 5.05
C ILE A 97 2.24 -7.96 5.40
N SER A 98 1.15 -8.70 5.19
CA SER A 98 1.09 -10.15 5.33
C SER A 98 0.58 -10.78 4.04
N SER A 99 0.62 -12.10 3.95
CA SER A 99 -0.02 -12.82 2.83
C SER A 99 -1.52 -12.52 2.70
N GLN A 100 -2.19 -12.09 3.77
CA GLN A 100 -3.61 -11.71 3.72
C GLN A 100 -3.86 -10.31 3.16
N SER A 101 -2.83 -9.49 3.00
CA SER A 101 -2.93 -8.16 2.41
C SER A 101 -3.23 -8.21 0.90
N PHE A 102 -2.87 -9.31 0.23
CA PHE A 102 -3.01 -9.47 -1.21
C PHE A 102 -4.34 -10.11 -1.60
N GLU A 103 -4.94 -9.66 -2.70
CA GLU A 103 -6.15 -10.30 -3.23
C GLU A 103 -5.83 -11.51 -4.11
N GLN A 104 -4.80 -11.41 -4.96
CA GLN A 104 -4.47 -12.44 -5.94
C GLN A 104 -3.62 -13.55 -5.31
N ILE A 105 -3.98 -14.81 -5.60
CA ILE A 105 -3.29 -16.00 -5.07
C ILE A 105 -1.80 -15.98 -5.44
N GLN A 106 -1.46 -15.59 -6.67
CA GLN A 106 -0.07 -15.51 -7.11
C GLN A 106 0.76 -14.52 -6.27
N ASP A 107 0.20 -13.36 -5.91
CA ASP A 107 0.89 -12.36 -5.09
C ASP A 107 1.10 -12.90 -3.66
N LYS A 108 0.16 -13.69 -3.13
CA LYS A 108 0.31 -14.40 -1.83
C LYS A 108 1.43 -15.43 -1.85
N GLU A 109 1.54 -16.17 -2.95
CA GLU A 109 2.59 -17.15 -3.15
C GLU A 109 3.96 -16.47 -3.25
N PHE A 110 4.05 -15.38 -3.99
CA PHE A 110 5.27 -14.56 -4.08
C PHE A 110 5.69 -14.03 -2.71
N TYR A 111 4.75 -13.54 -1.91
CA TYR A 111 5.01 -13.14 -0.54
C TYR A 111 5.59 -14.30 0.28
N SER A 112 4.93 -15.45 0.24
CA SER A 112 5.32 -16.62 1.03
C SER A 112 6.72 -17.13 0.64
N GLN A 113 7.03 -17.16 -0.66
CA GLN A 113 8.34 -17.53 -1.19
C GLN A 113 9.45 -16.56 -0.78
N ALA A 114 9.15 -15.25 -0.82
CA ALA A 114 10.10 -14.23 -0.41
C ALA A 114 10.45 -14.37 1.08
N ILE A 115 9.43 -14.48 1.95
CA ILE A 115 9.63 -14.68 3.39
C ILE A 115 10.40 -15.97 3.66
N GLN A 116 10.03 -17.08 3.03
CA GLN A 116 10.72 -18.35 3.22
C GLN A 116 12.20 -18.28 2.80
N SER A 117 12.51 -17.57 1.72
CA SER A 117 13.89 -17.38 1.25
C SER A 117 14.71 -16.57 2.24
N LEU A 118 14.13 -15.48 2.77
CA LEU A 118 14.78 -14.64 3.78
C LEU A 118 14.99 -15.40 5.08
N ASP A 119 13.97 -16.13 5.55
CA ASP A 119 14.04 -16.95 6.76
C ASP A 119 15.14 -17.99 6.66
N LYS A 120 15.25 -18.68 5.52
CA LYS A 120 16.32 -19.65 5.30
C LYS A 120 17.70 -19.03 5.45
N VAL A 121 17.92 -17.82 4.91
CA VAL A 121 19.22 -17.12 5.04
C VAL A 121 19.50 -16.77 6.49
N LEU A 122 18.50 -16.24 7.21
CA LEU A 122 18.63 -15.87 8.63
C LEU A 122 18.88 -17.09 9.53
N GLU A 123 18.17 -18.19 9.30
CA GLU A 123 18.28 -19.44 10.09
C GLU A 123 19.59 -20.19 9.82
N SER A 124 20.13 -20.09 8.60
CA SER A 124 21.39 -20.73 8.22
C SER A 124 22.64 -19.96 8.65
N ALA A 125 22.49 -18.74 9.15
CA ALA A 125 23.62 -17.85 9.42
C ALA A 125 24.45 -18.32 10.62
N SER A 126 25.78 -18.27 10.46
CA SER A 126 26.73 -18.52 11.54
C SER A 126 26.62 -17.49 12.66
N THR A 127 27.04 -17.86 13.88
CA THR A 127 27.06 -16.92 15.02
C THR A 127 27.86 -15.65 14.73
N LYS A 128 28.93 -15.77 13.92
CA LYS A 128 29.72 -14.62 13.46
C LYS A 128 28.90 -13.70 12.56
N ALA A 129 28.21 -14.27 11.57
CA ALA A 129 27.35 -13.53 10.66
C ALA A 129 26.22 -12.81 11.40
N ILE A 130 25.61 -13.48 12.38
CA ILE A 130 24.58 -12.88 13.24
C ILE A 130 25.16 -11.70 14.02
N THR A 131 26.28 -11.88 14.72
CA THR A 131 26.84 -10.84 15.61
C THR A 131 27.30 -9.61 14.82
N GLU A 132 28.06 -9.81 13.74
CA GLU A 132 28.55 -8.70 12.91
C GLU A 132 27.43 -8.07 12.09
N GLY A 133 26.55 -8.89 11.52
CA GLY A 133 25.42 -8.41 10.73
C GLY A 133 24.40 -7.62 11.54
N ASP A 134 24.18 -7.98 12.80
CA ASP A 134 23.32 -7.21 13.70
C ASP A 134 23.89 -5.82 13.98
N LEU A 135 25.20 -5.70 14.13
CA LEU A 135 25.87 -4.41 14.27
C LEU A 135 25.69 -3.53 13.01
N TYR A 136 25.82 -4.12 11.82
CA TYR A 136 25.56 -3.41 10.56
C TYR A 136 24.09 -3.01 10.42
N PHE A 137 23.17 -3.90 10.80
CA PHE A 137 21.74 -3.63 10.83
C PHE A 137 21.40 -2.46 11.76
N GLU A 138 21.97 -2.42 12.96
CA GLU A 138 21.75 -1.33 13.92
C GLU A 138 22.26 0.01 13.38
N LYS A 139 23.46 0.03 12.79
CA LYS A 139 23.99 1.22 12.13
C LYS A 139 23.07 1.70 11.01
N TYR A 140 22.56 0.78 10.20
CA TYR A 140 21.59 1.10 9.15
C TYR A 140 20.30 1.69 9.72
N GLN A 141 19.73 1.10 10.78
CA GLN A 141 18.53 1.63 11.44
C GLN A 141 18.75 3.01 12.06
N ALA A 142 19.92 3.24 12.68
CA ALA A 142 20.30 4.53 13.20
C ALA A 142 20.45 5.57 12.07
N PHE A 143 21.03 5.17 10.94
CA PHE A 143 21.12 5.99 9.74
C PHE A 143 19.74 6.36 9.19
N LEU A 144 18.82 5.39 9.03
CA LEU A 144 17.44 5.65 8.61
C LEU A 144 16.72 6.62 9.55
N LYS A 145 16.83 6.43 10.87
CA LYS A 145 16.27 7.39 11.85
C LYS A 145 16.91 8.77 11.71
N SER A 146 18.20 8.83 11.38
CA SER A 146 18.88 10.11 11.15
C SER A 146 18.42 10.78 9.86
N ILE A 147 18.13 10.00 8.81
CA ILE A 147 17.54 10.49 7.57
C ILE A 147 16.12 10.96 7.85
N ASP A 148 15.26 10.16 8.46
CA ASP A 148 13.87 10.55 8.79
C ASP A 148 13.82 11.86 9.59
N ARG A 149 14.75 12.04 10.54
CA ARG A 149 14.94 13.33 11.26
C ARG A 149 15.47 14.48 10.39
N LYS A 150 16.12 14.18 9.28
CA LYS A 150 16.67 15.13 8.29
C LYS A 150 15.76 15.30 7.06
N GLU A 151 14.79 14.41 6.80
CA GLU A 151 14.12 14.26 5.50
C GLU A 151 12.90 15.17 5.33
N PHE A 152 13.22 16.46 5.29
CA PHE A 152 12.78 17.33 4.21
C PHE A 152 13.59 17.13 2.91
N ALA A 153 14.36 16.04 2.76
CA ALA A 153 15.33 15.82 1.68
C ALA A 153 14.84 14.83 0.60
N LYS A 154 13.65 15.16 0.08
CA LYS A 154 12.91 14.77 -1.14
C LYS A 154 13.46 13.85 -2.27
N ASP A 155 14.71 13.40 -2.33
CA ASP A 155 15.29 12.85 -3.60
C ASP A 155 15.98 11.48 -3.51
N TYR A 156 16.05 10.80 -2.36
CA TYR A 156 16.94 9.62 -2.23
C TYR A 156 16.41 8.28 -2.76
N PHE A 157 15.12 8.19 -3.13
CA PHE A 157 14.50 6.91 -3.49
C PHE A 157 14.95 6.30 -4.82
N SER A 158 15.59 7.07 -5.71
CA SER A 158 15.94 6.58 -7.05
C SER A 158 17.16 5.64 -7.11
N ASN A 159 17.89 5.39 -6.00
CA ASN A 159 19.19 4.69 -6.03
C ASN A 159 19.48 3.75 -4.84
N TRP A 160 18.44 3.22 -4.17
CA TRP A 160 18.58 2.44 -2.93
C TRP A 160 19.55 1.25 -3.05
N GLY A 161 19.44 0.43 -4.11
CA GLY A 161 20.30 -0.75 -4.29
C GLY A 161 21.79 -0.47 -4.51
N LYS A 162 22.15 0.66 -5.15
CA LYS A 162 23.57 1.04 -5.36
C LYS A 162 24.18 1.71 -4.12
N ASN A 163 23.38 2.52 -3.41
CA ASN A 163 23.86 3.24 -2.23
C ASN A 163 24.00 2.34 -1.01
N PHE A 164 23.14 1.33 -0.86
CA PHE A 164 23.14 0.42 0.29
C PHE A 164 24.44 -0.39 0.43
N PHE A 165 25.00 -0.89 -0.67
CA PHE A 165 26.29 -1.58 -0.65
C PHE A 165 27.49 -0.62 -0.47
N TYR A 166 27.35 0.66 -0.83
CA TYR A 166 28.43 1.66 -0.69
C TYR A 166 28.51 2.30 0.70
N THR A 167 27.39 2.50 1.39
CA THR A 167 27.33 3.33 2.62
C THR A 167 27.52 2.59 3.94
N LEU A 168 27.57 1.25 3.93
CA LEU A 168 27.67 0.46 5.17
C LEU A 168 29.07 -0.11 5.45
N GLN A 169 30.08 0.14 4.60
CA GLN A 169 31.47 -0.17 4.94
C GLN A 169 32.09 0.92 5.82
N PRO A 170 32.96 0.57 6.79
CA PRO A 170 33.62 1.54 7.68
C PRO A 170 34.36 2.66 6.96
N ASP A 171 34.89 2.38 5.76
CA ASP A 171 35.77 3.28 5.00
C ASP A 171 35.20 3.73 3.64
N GLY A 172 33.98 3.30 3.26
CA GLY A 172 33.33 3.71 2.01
C GLY A 172 33.78 2.99 0.73
N ASP A 173 34.46 1.85 0.83
CA ASP A 173 34.83 1.01 -0.32
C ASP A 173 33.65 0.11 -0.78
N GLU A 174 33.70 -0.33 -2.05
CA GLU A 174 32.72 -1.29 -2.60
C GLU A 174 32.81 -2.66 -1.90
N PHE A 175 31.67 -3.33 -1.73
CA PHE A 175 31.66 -4.77 -1.43
C PHE A 175 32.37 -5.52 -2.55
N LYS A 176 33.57 -6.03 -2.26
CA LYS A 176 34.31 -6.87 -3.20
C LYS A 176 33.51 -8.16 -3.43
N CYS A 177 32.98 -8.31 -4.64
CA CYS A 177 32.55 -9.59 -5.16
C CYS A 177 33.77 -10.53 -5.17
N ASN A 178 33.64 -11.74 -4.66
CA ASN A 178 34.65 -12.78 -4.89
C ASN A 178 34.59 -13.14 -6.38
N SER A 179 35.62 -12.72 -7.12
CA SER A 179 35.96 -13.21 -8.46
C SER A 179 36.58 -14.59 -8.38
#